data_AF-A0A2D6Y4R5-F1
#
_entry.id   AF-A0A2D6Y4R5-F1
#
_cell.length_a   1.000
_cell.length_b   1.000
_cell.length_c   1.000
_cell.angle_alpha   90.00
_cell.angle_beta   90.00
_cell.angle_gamma   90.00
#
_symmetry.space_group_name_H-M   'P 1'
#
loop_
_entity.id
_entity.type
_entity.pdbx_description
1 polymer ?
#
loop_
_entity_poly.entity_id
_entity_poly.type
_entity_poly.pdbx_seq_one_letter_code
_entity_poly.pdbx_strand_id
1 'polypeptide(L)' 'MAEDTTNNKNCGGKKNAMLAYGIVQISATVISALSLAAIALGLCSIKQESKAFNGCVSEVTSGGMSNAEAVRYCNGGN' A
#
# COMPACT_ATOMS: atom_id res chain seq x y z
N MET A 1 -43.54 52.93 14.73
CA MET A 1 -44.43 51.77 14.90
C MET A 1 -44.15 50.83 13.75
N ALA A 2 -43.84 49.55 14.08
CA ALA A 2 -43.61 48.40 13.19
C ALA A 2 -42.37 48.47 12.26
N GLU A 3 -41.44 47.51 12.19
CA GLU A 3 -41.27 46.19 12.81
C GLU A 3 -39.87 45.65 12.40
N ASP A 4 -39.17 45.01 13.33
CA ASP A 4 -37.77 44.56 13.23
C ASP A 4 -37.50 43.57 12.08
N THR A 5 -36.55 43.92 11.21
CA THR A 5 -35.93 42.97 10.27
C THR A 5 -34.94 42.08 11.02
N THR A 6 -35.40 40.98 11.59
CA THR A 6 -34.52 39.90 12.06
C THR A 6 -34.62 38.72 11.10
N ASN A 7 -33.74 38.72 10.10
CA ASN A 7 -33.47 37.56 9.25
C ASN A 7 -32.89 36.45 10.13
N ASN A 8 -33.72 35.48 10.52
CA ASN A 8 -33.30 34.29 11.26
C ASN A 8 -32.40 33.41 10.38
N LYS A 9 -31.11 33.77 10.31
CA LYS A 9 -30.05 32.94 9.73
C LYS A 9 -29.84 31.74 10.65
N ASN A 10 -30.57 30.68 10.37
CA ASN A 10 -30.39 29.39 11.01
C ASN A 10 -28.99 28.84 10.70
N CYS A 11 -28.02 29.09 11.58
CA CYS A 11 -26.64 28.62 11.51
C CYS A 11 -26.48 27.14 11.94
N GLY A 12 -27.50 26.28 11.76
CA GLY A 12 -27.45 24.86 12.17
C GLY A 12 -27.02 23.87 11.08
N GLY A 13 -27.15 24.21 9.79
CA GLY A 13 -26.97 23.25 8.68
C GLY A 13 -25.55 23.13 8.11
N LYS A 14 -24.69 24.13 8.32
CA LYS A 14 -23.38 24.24 7.64
C LYS A 14 -22.28 23.33 8.22
N LYS A 15 -22.47 22.84 9.45
CA LYS A 15 -21.50 22.01 10.17
C LYS A 15 -21.50 20.56 9.66
N ASN A 16 -22.66 20.04 9.27
CA ASN A 16 -22.82 18.66 8.77
C ASN A 16 -22.22 18.47 7.37
N ALA A 17 -22.37 19.47 6.49
CA ALA A 17 -21.76 19.46 5.16
C ALA A 17 -20.21 19.52 5.23
N MET A 18 -19.65 20.22 6.23
CA MET A 18 -18.21 20.34 6.41
C MET A 18 -17.58 19.06 6.98
N LEU A 19 -18.30 18.32 7.84
CA LEU A 19 -17.85 17.03 8.37
C LEU A 19 -17.88 15.93 7.31
N ALA A 20 -18.87 15.92 6.42
CA ALA A 20 -18.96 14.94 5.34
C ALA A 20 -17.76 15.02 4.37
N TYR A 21 -17.30 16.23 4.03
CA TYR A 21 -16.12 16.42 3.18
C TYR A 21 -14.82 15.93 3.88
N GLY A 22 -14.73 16.12 5.20
CA GLY A 22 -13.61 15.62 6.00
C GLY A 22 -13.54 14.09 6.08
N ILE A 23 -14.69 13.40 6.22
CA ILE A 23 -14.74 11.93 6.34
C ILE A 23 -14.33 11.25 5.02
N VAL A 24 -14.79 11.76 3.88
CA VAL A 24 -14.42 11.20 2.57
C VAL A 24 -12.92 11.37 2.30
N GLN A 25 -12.34 12.52 2.65
CA GLN A 25 -10.90 12.78 2.46
C GLN A 25 -10.01 11.91 3.35
N ILE A 26 -10.45 11.60 4.57
CA ILE A 26 -9.73 10.69 5.49
C ILE A 26 -9.79 9.24 4.96
N SER A 27 -10.94 8.80 4.45
CA SER A 27 -11.11 7.42 3.95
C SER A 27 -10.17 7.08 2.80
N ALA A 28 -9.98 7.99 1.83
CA ALA A 28 -9.07 7.78 0.71
C ALA A 28 -7.61 7.64 1.15
N THR A 29 -7.20 8.41 2.16
CA THR A 29 -5.84 8.38 2.71
C THR A 29 -5.55 7.06 3.43
N VAL A 30 -6.51 6.56 4.22
CA VAL A 30 -6.37 5.30 4.95
C VAL A 30 -6.27 4.11 3.98
N ILE A 31 -7.14 4.07 2.95
CA ILE A 31 -7.10 3.01 1.94
C ILE A 31 -5.77 3.02 1.20
N SER A 32 -5.29 4.19 0.79
CA SER A 32 -4.01 4.34 0.09
C SER A 32 -2.83 3.87 0.95
N ALA A 33 -2.83 4.20 2.25
CA ALA A 33 -1.79 3.76 3.17
C ALA A 33 -1.80 2.24 3.39
N LEU A 34 -2.98 1.62 3.50
CA LEU A 34 -3.13 0.17 3.61
C LEU A 34 -2.65 -0.54 2.34
N SER A 35 -2.97 -0.01 1.16
CA SER A 35 -2.46 -0.52 -0.11
C SER A 35 -0.94 -0.45 -0.18
N LEU A 36 -0.32 0.67 0.20
CA LEU A 36 1.14 0.79 0.25
C LEU A 36 1.77 -0.19 1.24
N ALA A 37 1.16 -0.36 2.42
CA ALA A 37 1.65 -1.31 3.42
C ALA A 37 1.57 -2.76 2.89
N ALA A 38 0.47 -3.13 2.23
CA ALA A 38 0.33 -4.45 1.64
C ALA A 38 1.37 -4.71 0.54
N ILE A 39 1.63 -3.73 -0.33
CA ILE A 39 2.67 -3.81 -1.35
C ILE A 39 4.05 -3.94 -0.69
N ALA A 40 4.35 -3.15 0.34
CA ALA A 40 5.62 -3.21 1.05
C ALA A 40 5.86 -4.57 1.73
N LEU A 41 4.83 -5.15 2.36
CA LEU A 41 4.89 -6.49 2.94
C LEU A 41 5.08 -7.57 1.87
N GLY A 42 4.35 -7.48 0.76
CA GLY A 42 4.52 -8.38 -0.39
C GLY A 42 5.93 -8.30 -0.99
N LEU A 43 6.48 -7.09 -1.14
CA LEU A 43 7.84 -6.88 -1.61
C LEU A 43 8.89 -7.40 -0.63
N CYS A 44 8.66 -7.35 0.68
CA CYS A 44 9.56 -7.95 1.67
C CYS A 44 9.60 -9.48 1.55
N SER A 45 8.44 -10.13 1.39
CA SER A 45 8.38 -11.58 1.12
C SER A 45 9.14 -11.91 -0.16
N ILE A 46 8.87 -11.20 -1.26
CA ILE A 46 9.60 -11.40 -2.53
C ILE A 46 11.12 -11.17 -2.35
N LYS A 47 11.53 -10.14 -1.60
CA LYS A 47 12.94 -9.84 -1.37
C LYS A 47 13.65 -10.94 -0.57
N GLN A 48 12.96 -11.57 0.37
CA GLN A 48 13.49 -12.69 1.14
C GLN A 48 13.68 -13.91 0.25
N GLU A 49 12.67 -14.26 -0.54
CA GLU A 49 12.74 -15.34 -1.54
C GLU A 49 13.86 -15.08 -2.57
N SER A 50 13.99 -13.85 -3.08
CA SER A 50 15.06 -13.46 -4.01
C SER A 50 16.45 -13.58 -3.41
N LYS A 51 16.62 -13.28 -2.11
CA LYS A 51 17.90 -13.47 -1.42
C LYS A 51 18.25 -14.95 -1.30
N ALA A 52 17.28 -15.79 -0.94
CA ALA A 52 17.48 -17.24 -0.86
C ALA A 52 17.82 -17.82 -2.24
N PHE A 53 17.08 -17.43 -3.27
CA PHE A 53 17.32 -17.83 -4.65
C PHE A 53 18.70 -17.40 -5.16
N ASN A 54 19.07 -16.13 -5.01
CA ASN A 54 20.37 -15.64 -5.44
C ASN A 54 21.52 -16.29 -4.64
N GLY A 55 21.29 -16.61 -3.35
CA GLY A 55 22.22 -17.39 -2.55
C GLY A 55 22.44 -18.79 -3.12
N CYS A 56 21.35 -19.51 -3.41
CA CYS A 56 21.41 -20.83 -4.06
C CYS A 56 22.17 -20.77 -5.39
N VAL A 57 21.82 -19.83 -6.28
CA VAL A 57 22.47 -19.69 -7.60
C VAL A 57 23.97 -19.42 -7.43
N SER A 58 24.34 -18.52 -6.52
CA SER A 58 25.75 -18.21 -6.25
C SER A 58 26.52 -19.41 -5.71
N GLU A 59 25.92 -20.17 -4.80
CA GLU A 59 26.51 -21.37 -4.19
C GLU A 59 26.77 -22.45 -5.25
N VAL A 60 25.75 -22.82 -6.02
CA VAL A 60 25.86 -23.93 -6.97
C VAL A 60 26.67 -23.56 -8.21
N THR A 61 26.67 -22.28 -8.61
CA THR A 61 27.59 -21.78 -9.66
C THR A 61 29.04 -21.84 -9.17
N SER A 62 29.30 -21.52 -7.90
CA SER A 62 30.64 -21.67 -7.31
C SER A 62 31.06 -23.14 -7.19
N GLY A 63 30.09 -24.05 -7.03
CA GLY A 63 30.29 -25.50 -7.08
C GLY A 63 30.55 -26.06 -8.48
N GLY A 64 30.49 -25.24 -9.53
CA GLY A 64 30.84 -25.63 -10.90
C GLY A 64 29.66 -25.76 -11.87
N MET A 65 28.42 -25.51 -11.45
CA MET A 65 27.27 -25.49 -12.36
C MET A 65 27.31 -24.25 -13.27
N SER A 66 26.86 -24.40 -14.52
CA SER A 66 26.67 -23.25 -15.39
C SER A 66 25.52 -22.37 -14.88
N ASN A 67 25.55 -21.06 -15.15
CA ASN A 67 24.49 -20.14 -14.69
C ASN A 67 23.07 -20.59 -15.08
N ALA A 68 22.89 -21.15 -16.28
CA ALA A 68 21.58 -21.63 -16.74
C ALA A 68 21.11 -22.87 -15.96
N GLU A 69 22.05 -23.75 -15.61
CA GLU A 69 21.79 -24.96 -14.83
C GLU A 69 21.52 -24.63 -13.36
N ALA A 70 22.31 -23.71 -12.78
CA ALA A 70 22.12 -23.17 -11.44
C ALA A 70 20.74 -22.55 -11.26
N VAL A 71 20.29 -21.73 -12.21
CA VAL A 71 18.95 -21.12 -12.19
C VAL A 71 17.87 -22.19 -12.30
N ARG A 72 18.00 -23.19 -13.17
CA ARG A 72 17.05 -24.31 -13.25
C ARG A 72 16.97 -25.08 -11.94
N TYR A 73 18.12 -25.44 -11.38
CA TYR A 73 18.24 -26.20 -10.14
C TYR A 73 17.61 -25.46 -8.95
N CYS A 74 17.95 -24.19 -8.77
CA CYS A 74 17.39 -23.37 -7.69
C CYS A 74 15.90 -23.03 -7.87
N ASN A 75 15.34 -23.24 -9.08
CA ASN A 75 13.89 -23.22 -9.33
C ASN A 75 13.21 -24.59 -9.16
N GLY A 76 13.92 -25.60 -8.61
CA GLY A 76 13.40 -26.96 -8.42
C GLY A 76 13.42 -27.84 -9.67
N GLY A 77 14.10 -27.40 -10.74
CA GLY A 77 14.39 -28.22 -11.90
C GLY A 77 15.48 -29.23 -11.61
N ASN A 78 15.32 -30.45 -12.15
CA ASN A 78 16.36 -31.48 -12.12
C ASN A 78 17.37 -31.28 -13.27
#